data_AF-A0A9E2FSI3-F1
#
_entry.id   AF-A0A9E2FSI3-F1
#
_cell.length_a   1.000
_cell.length_b   1.000
_cell.length_c   1.000
_cell.angle_alpha   90.00
_cell.angle_beta   90.00
_cell.angle_gamma   90.00
#
_symmetry.space_group_name_H-M   'P 1'
#
loop_
_entity.id
_entity.type
_entity.pdbx_description
1 polymer ?
#
loop_
_entity_poly.entity_id
_entity_poly.type
_entity_poly.pdbx_seq_one_letter_code
_entity_poly.pdbx_strand_id
1 'polypeptide(L)'
;MTGQQRLGELLIANGMISPKDVEDALRIQVTGTRRLGTILVKMGCISDEQLIDILSKQQGVPRIKIEDEFDPQVRRILPRYLCKKYGVIPLRIEEKKKILTVAMVDPLDDVAKSDVENYTGKAVLAIPAPAREIERTICKYIPFTSKDIFNPQTYNLFTKIASIAALILALVTVGFVANYFEREKYGVISKQENATIYRNQDLIVSFEKEGKISLLGHGAYAEGYYAVLFNDKESFSSFMEKKKDKFSEKQMKWLNWVLLQNPS
;
A
#
# COMPACT_ATOMS: atom_id res chain seq x y z
N MET A 1 -36.60 -0.42 -32.95
CA MET A 1 -35.31 0.15 -33.39
C MET A 1 -35.37 1.65 -33.19
N THR A 2 -35.05 2.15 -32.01
CA THR A 2 -34.92 3.61 -31.78
C THR A 2 -33.63 4.05 -32.47
N GLY A 3 -33.75 4.42 -33.75
CA GLY A 3 -32.64 4.86 -34.60
C GLY A 3 -32.09 6.21 -34.14
N GLN A 4 -31.37 6.21 -33.04
CA GLN A 4 -30.58 7.36 -32.61
C GLN A 4 -29.47 7.55 -33.65
N GLN A 5 -29.44 8.71 -34.32
CA GLN A 5 -28.43 9.00 -35.32
C GLN A 5 -27.03 8.81 -34.72
N ARG A 6 -26.13 8.13 -35.45
CA ARG A 6 -24.79 7.84 -34.96
C ARG A 6 -24.00 9.14 -34.84
N LEU A 7 -23.19 9.27 -33.78
CA LEU A 7 -22.40 10.49 -33.51
C LEU A 7 -21.60 10.97 -34.74
N GLY A 8 -20.96 10.03 -35.46
CA GLY A 8 -20.19 10.36 -36.66
C GLY A 8 -21.05 10.95 -37.79
N GLU A 9 -22.21 10.35 -38.06
CA GLU A 9 -23.16 10.84 -39.08
C GLU A 9 -23.71 12.22 -38.70
N LEU A 10 -24.01 12.40 -37.41
CA LEU A 10 -24.51 13.65 -36.86
C LEU A 10 -23.47 14.78 -37.00
N LEU A 11 -22.20 14.49 -36.71
CA LEU A 11 -21.09 15.44 -36.85
C LEU A 11 -20.83 15.81 -38.32
N ILE A 12 -20.90 14.86 -39.24
CA ILE A 12 -20.80 15.10 -40.68
C ILE A 12 -21.98 15.95 -41.18
N ALA A 13 -23.21 15.61 -40.76
CA ALA A 13 -24.41 16.33 -41.15
C ALA A 13 -24.42 17.79 -40.65
N ASN A 14 -23.74 18.08 -39.53
CA ASN A 14 -23.57 19.44 -39.01
C ASN A 14 -22.32 20.15 -39.59
N GLY A 15 -21.62 19.55 -40.56
CA GLY A 15 -20.45 20.13 -41.20
C GLY A 15 -19.24 20.31 -40.27
N MET A 16 -19.19 19.59 -39.14
CA MET A 16 -18.13 19.76 -38.14
C MET A 16 -16.85 18.99 -38.49
N ILE A 17 -16.99 17.85 -39.17
CA ILE A 17 -15.88 16.96 -39.55
C ILE A 17 -16.14 16.33 -40.92
N SER A 18 -15.08 15.85 -41.57
CA SER A 18 -15.19 15.09 -42.81
C SER A 18 -15.47 13.59 -42.54
N PRO A 19 -16.04 12.85 -43.52
CA PRO A 19 -16.17 11.40 -43.43
C PRO A 19 -14.85 10.68 -43.16
N LYS A 20 -13.74 11.22 -43.69
CA LYS A 20 -12.40 10.68 -43.50
C LYS A 20 -11.93 10.77 -42.04
N ASP A 21 -12.23 11.88 -41.37
CA ASP A 21 -11.88 12.07 -39.95
C ASP A 21 -12.58 11.04 -39.05
N VAL A 22 -13.85 10.72 -39.36
CA VAL A 22 -14.61 9.66 -38.66
C VAL A 22 -13.99 8.30 -38.89
N GLU A 23 -13.59 7.99 -40.13
CA GLU A 23 -12.95 6.72 -40.46
C GLU A 23 -11.61 6.54 -39.73
N ASP A 24 -10.78 7.57 -39.71
CA ASP A 24 -9.50 7.56 -39.00
C ASP A 24 -9.70 7.41 -37.48
N ALA A 25 -10.69 8.10 -36.90
CA ALA A 25 -11.03 7.96 -35.49
C ALA A 25 -11.56 6.55 -35.14
N LEU A 26 -12.35 5.93 -36.03
CA LEU A 26 -12.84 4.56 -35.85
C LEU A 26 -11.70 3.53 -35.89
N ARG A 27 -10.69 3.71 -36.76
CA ARG A 27 -9.49 2.84 -36.78
C ARG A 27 -8.72 2.89 -35.46
N ILE A 28 -8.60 4.08 -34.87
CA ILE A 28 -7.99 4.25 -33.53
C ILE A 28 -8.88 3.62 -32.45
N GLN A 29 -10.21 3.69 -32.59
CA GLN A 29 -11.13 3.09 -31.64
C GLN A 29 -11.03 1.57 -31.59
N VAL A 30 -10.89 0.90 -32.75
CA VAL A 30 -10.77 -0.57 -32.81
C VAL A 30 -9.56 -1.08 -32.02
N THR A 31 -8.49 -0.29 -31.93
CA THR A 31 -7.27 -0.66 -31.21
C THR A 31 -7.25 -0.22 -29.74
N GLY A 32 -8.33 0.41 -29.24
CA GLY A 32 -8.39 0.92 -27.87
C GLY A 32 -9.78 0.82 -27.20
N THR A 33 -9.85 1.23 -25.94
CA THR A 33 -11.11 1.24 -25.14
C THR A 33 -11.78 2.62 -25.07
N ARG A 34 -11.29 3.60 -25.84
CA ARG A 34 -11.76 4.99 -25.77
C ARG A 34 -12.98 5.21 -26.67
N ARG A 35 -13.86 6.12 -26.28
CA ARG A 35 -15.06 6.49 -27.04
C ARG A 35 -14.69 7.33 -28.27
N LEU A 36 -15.44 7.18 -29.37
CA LEU A 36 -15.22 7.89 -30.65
C LEU A 36 -15.09 9.41 -30.46
N GLY A 37 -16.01 10.03 -29.72
CA GLY A 37 -15.97 11.48 -29.46
C GLY A 37 -14.68 11.94 -28.77
N THR A 38 -14.18 11.18 -27.79
CA THR A 38 -12.92 11.49 -27.10
C THR A 38 -11.72 11.38 -28.03
N ILE A 39 -11.76 10.45 -29.00
CA ILE A 39 -10.72 10.30 -30.02
C ILE A 39 -10.74 11.51 -30.96
N LEU A 40 -11.92 11.91 -31.45
CA LEU A 40 -12.09 13.09 -32.31
C LEU A 40 -11.62 14.39 -31.65
N VAL A 41 -11.87 14.56 -30.36
CA VAL A 41 -11.33 15.71 -29.59
C VAL A 41 -9.80 15.66 -29.52
N LYS A 42 -9.22 14.48 -29.23
CA LYS A 42 -7.76 14.32 -29.15
C LYS A 42 -7.05 14.52 -30.50
N MET A 43 -7.71 14.17 -31.59
CA MET A 43 -7.21 14.41 -32.95
C MET A 43 -7.30 15.90 -33.33
N GLY A 44 -7.97 16.73 -32.54
CA GLY A 44 -8.21 18.14 -32.85
C GLY A 44 -9.30 18.37 -33.90
N CYS A 45 -10.08 17.34 -34.26
CA CYS A 45 -11.14 17.45 -35.26
C CYS A 45 -12.34 18.26 -34.72
N ILE A 46 -12.62 18.16 -33.42
CA ILE A 46 -13.66 18.91 -32.72
C ILE A 46 -13.16 19.36 -31.35
N SER A 47 -13.71 20.45 -30.82
CA SER A 47 -13.49 20.85 -29.42
C SER A 47 -14.35 20.02 -28.47
N ASP A 48 -13.97 19.98 -27.18
CA ASP A 48 -14.82 19.41 -26.12
C ASP A 48 -16.22 20.04 -26.11
N GLU A 49 -16.32 21.35 -26.39
CA GLU A 49 -17.59 22.07 -26.41
C GLU A 49 -18.49 21.63 -27.57
N GLN A 50 -17.91 21.48 -28.77
CA GLN A 50 -18.64 21.00 -29.95
C GLN A 50 -19.15 19.57 -29.75
N LEU A 51 -18.33 18.71 -29.13
CA LEU A 51 -18.73 17.34 -28.81
C LEU A 51 -19.94 17.32 -27.85
N ILE A 52 -19.98 18.20 -26.86
CA ILE A 52 -21.08 18.24 -25.90
C ILE A 52 -22.34 18.81 -26.54
N ASP A 53 -22.22 19.89 -27.30
CA ASP A 53 -23.36 20.50 -27.98
C ASP A 53 -24.03 19.49 -28.91
N ILE A 54 -23.24 18.66 -29.60
CA ILE A 54 -23.79 17.63 -30.49
C ILE A 54 -24.43 16.47 -29.70
N LEU A 55 -23.82 16.03 -28.60
CA LEU A 55 -24.36 14.97 -27.74
C LEU A 55 -25.66 15.42 -27.04
N SER A 56 -25.71 16.66 -26.56
CA SER A 56 -26.91 17.31 -26.03
C SER A 56 -28.05 17.32 -27.04
N LYS A 57 -27.76 17.68 -28.30
CA LYS A 57 -28.76 17.63 -29.39
C LYS A 57 -29.22 16.20 -29.69
N GLN A 58 -28.30 15.23 -29.71
CA GLN A 58 -28.60 13.82 -29.95
C GLN A 58 -29.46 13.19 -28.84
N GLN A 59 -29.31 13.68 -27.61
CA GLN A 59 -29.98 13.15 -26.42
C GLN A 59 -31.20 13.99 -26.00
N GLY A 60 -31.41 15.17 -26.59
CA GLY A 60 -32.51 16.08 -26.23
C GLY A 60 -32.37 16.74 -24.85
N VAL A 61 -31.13 16.86 -24.34
CA VAL A 61 -30.86 17.39 -22.99
C VAL A 61 -30.06 18.70 -23.08
N PRO A 62 -30.51 19.80 -22.43
CA PRO A 62 -29.84 21.09 -22.50
C PRO A 62 -28.47 21.08 -21.84
N ARG A 63 -27.54 21.87 -22.39
CA ARG A 63 -26.22 22.13 -21.78
C ARG A 63 -26.40 23.09 -20.62
N ILE A 64 -25.84 22.73 -19.46
CA ILE A 64 -25.82 23.57 -18.26
C ILE A 64 -24.38 23.88 -17.87
N LYS A 65 -24.17 25.00 -17.18
CA LYS A 65 -22.93 25.26 -16.45
C LYS A 65 -23.06 24.59 -15.09
N ILE A 66 -22.15 23.67 -14.77
CA ILE A 66 -22.22 22.89 -13.53
C ILE A 66 -22.20 23.82 -12.31
N GLU A 67 -21.43 24.90 -12.38
CA GLU A 67 -21.25 25.85 -11.28
C GLU A 67 -22.52 26.62 -10.91
N ASP A 68 -23.39 26.91 -11.89
CA ASP A 68 -24.62 27.68 -11.68
C ASP A 68 -25.73 26.82 -11.07
N GLU A 69 -25.75 25.52 -11.38
CA GLU A 69 -26.76 24.55 -10.90
C GLU A 69 -26.34 23.82 -9.62
N PHE A 70 -25.15 24.09 -9.09
CA PHE A 70 -24.59 23.35 -7.95
C PHE A 70 -25.18 23.81 -6.61
N ASP A 71 -26.02 22.96 -6.02
CA ASP A 71 -26.57 23.13 -4.68
C ASP A 71 -25.54 22.71 -3.60
N PRO A 72 -25.18 23.59 -2.64
CA PRO A 72 -24.31 23.22 -1.52
C PRO A 72 -24.78 22.00 -0.71
N GLN A 73 -26.07 21.69 -0.68
CA GLN A 73 -26.63 20.55 0.04
C GLN A 73 -26.16 19.20 -0.52
N VAL A 74 -25.83 19.13 -1.82
CA VAL A 74 -25.48 17.86 -2.46
C VAL A 74 -24.02 17.44 -2.27
N ARG A 75 -23.18 18.31 -1.69
CA ARG A 75 -21.72 18.10 -1.53
C ARG A 75 -21.34 16.77 -0.88
N ARG A 76 -22.18 16.22 -0.01
CA ARG A 76 -21.89 15.00 0.78
C ARG A 76 -22.72 13.79 0.36
N ILE A 77 -23.57 13.92 -0.67
CA ILE A 77 -24.45 12.84 -1.12
C ILE A 77 -23.64 11.72 -1.78
N LEU A 78 -22.64 12.10 -2.58
CA LEU A 78 -21.80 11.16 -3.31
C LEU A 78 -20.32 11.40 -2.96
N PRO A 79 -19.56 10.37 -2.49
CA PRO A 79 -18.14 10.49 -2.20
C PRO A 79 -17.33 10.67 -3.48
N ARG A 80 -16.15 11.31 -3.36
CA ARG A 80 -15.30 11.66 -4.51
C ARG A 80 -14.94 10.44 -5.37
N TYR A 81 -14.69 9.29 -4.77
CA TYR A 81 -14.29 8.10 -5.51
C TYR A 81 -15.40 7.60 -6.45
N LEU A 82 -16.68 7.70 -6.05
CA LEU A 82 -17.80 7.36 -6.93
C LEU A 82 -18.01 8.42 -8.00
N CYS A 83 -17.88 9.71 -7.64
CA CYS A 83 -17.89 10.81 -8.62
C CYS A 83 -16.85 10.59 -9.72
N LYS A 84 -15.62 10.22 -9.34
CA LYS A 84 -14.53 9.95 -10.30
C LYS A 84 -14.73 8.65 -11.07
N LYS A 85 -15.12 7.56 -10.41
CA LYS A 85 -15.33 6.25 -11.03
C LYS A 85 -16.35 6.31 -12.17
N TYR A 86 -17.45 7.01 -11.93
CA TYR A 86 -18.56 7.10 -12.89
C TYR A 86 -18.52 8.38 -13.74
N GLY A 87 -17.59 9.29 -13.49
CA GLY A 87 -17.55 10.59 -14.18
C GLY A 87 -18.83 11.38 -13.95
N VAL A 88 -19.26 11.49 -12.69
CA VAL A 88 -20.51 12.18 -12.30
C VAL A 88 -20.27 13.18 -11.18
N ILE A 89 -21.09 14.22 -11.14
CA ILE A 89 -21.16 15.15 -10.01
C ILE A 89 -22.62 15.46 -9.68
N PRO A 90 -23.03 15.35 -8.40
CA PRO A 90 -24.38 15.75 -8.02
C PRO A 90 -24.52 17.27 -8.13
N LEU A 91 -25.68 17.72 -8.63
CA LEU A 91 -25.99 19.14 -8.84
C LEU A 91 -27.04 19.61 -7.83
N ARG A 92 -28.20 18.95 -7.81
CA ARG A 92 -29.33 19.34 -6.96
C ARG A 92 -30.13 18.12 -6.55
N ILE A 93 -30.88 18.26 -5.47
CA ILE A 93 -31.69 17.20 -4.90
C ILE A 93 -33.12 17.66 -4.67
N GLU A 94 -34.08 16.85 -5.10
CA GLU A 94 -35.50 17.03 -4.80
C GLU A 94 -35.95 15.97 -3.80
N GLU A 95 -35.72 16.21 -2.50
CA GLU A 95 -35.94 15.22 -1.43
C GLU A 95 -37.37 14.64 -1.45
N LYS A 96 -38.39 15.48 -1.67
CA LYS A 96 -39.80 15.04 -1.73
C LYS A 96 -40.06 14.04 -2.86
N LYS A 97 -39.39 14.19 -4.00
CA LYS A 97 -39.55 13.31 -5.17
C LYS A 97 -38.52 12.19 -5.21
N LYS A 98 -37.54 12.19 -4.29
CA LYS A 98 -36.37 11.31 -4.29
C LYS A 98 -35.61 11.35 -5.62
N ILE A 99 -35.44 12.54 -6.20
CA ILE A 99 -34.70 12.72 -7.46
C ILE A 99 -33.37 13.41 -7.15
N LEU A 100 -32.29 12.84 -7.67
CA LEU A 100 -30.95 13.44 -7.67
C LEU A 100 -30.62 13.84 -9.11
N THR A 101 -30.47 15.14 -9.36
CA THR A 101 -29.95 15.61 -10.63
C THR A 101 -28.42 15.57 -10.58
N VAL A 102 -27.80 14.96 -11.58
CA VAL A 102 -26.35 14.80 -11.69
C VAL A 102 -25.88 15.28 -13.06
N ALA A 103 -24.71 15.90 -13.11
CA ALA A 103 -23.96 16.07 -14.35
C ALA A 103 -23.12 14.81 -14.59
N MET A 104 -23.17 14.25 -15.79
CA MET A 104 -22.44 13.04 -16.18
C MET A 104 -21.68 13.24 -17.49
N VAL A 105 -20.53 12.58 -17.63
CA VAL A 105 -19.82 12.49 -18.92
C VAL A 105 -20.67 11.78 -19.97
N ASP A 106 -21.37 10.74 -19.56
CA ASP A 106 -22.28 9.99 -20.42
C ASP A 106 -23.63 9.72 -19.73
N PRO A 107 -24.70 10.46 -20.09
CA PRO A 107 -26.05 10.21 -19.60
C PRO A 107 -26.65 8.86 -20.00
N LEU A 108 -26.08 8.17 -20.99
CA LEU A 108 -26.53 6.84 -21.46
C LEU A 108 -25.88 5.68 -20.70
N ASP A 109 -24.97 5.95 -19.76
CA ASP A 109 -24.36 4.91 -18.93
C ASP A 109 -25.36 4.43 -17.86
N ASP A 110 -26.18 3.45 -18.23
CA ASP A 110 -27.21 2.86 -17.36
C ASP A 110 -26.62 2.17 -16.13
N VAL A 111 -25.40 1.64 -16.23
CA VAL A 111 -24.70 1.02 -15.10
C VAL A 111 -24.30 2.09 -14.09
N ALA A 112 -23.69 3.19 -14.55
CA ALA A 112 -23.34 4.31 -13.69
C ALA A 112 -24.58 4.92 -13.02
N LYS A 113 -25.67 5.11 -13.76
CA LYS A 113 -26.94 5.62 -13.18
C LYS A 113 -27.45 4.67 -12.11
N SER A 114 -27.60 3.39 -12.42
CA SER A 114 -28.12 2.39 -11.47
C SER A 114 -27.26 2.29 -10.20
N ASP A 115 -25.92 2.31 -10.34
CA ASP A 115 -25.02 2.28 -9.18
C ASP A 115 -25.14 3.53 -8.30
N VAL A 116 -25.31 4.72 -8.90
CA VAL A 116 -25.54 5.96 -8.17
C VAL A 116 -26.92 5.95 -7.50
N GLU A 117 -27.95 5.45 -8.17
CA GLU A 117 -29.29 5.27 -7.60
C GLU A 117 -29.26 4.33 -6.38
N ASN A 118 -28.63 3.17 -6.53
CA ASN A 118 -28.47 2.18 -5.46
C ASN A 118 -27.70 2.77 -4.26
N TYR A 119 -26.67 3.57 -4.51
CA TYR A 119 -25.90 4.21 -3.45
C TYR A 119 -26.69 5.30 -2.72
N THR A 120 -27.44 6.12 -3.45
CA THR A 120 -28.08 7.33 -2.91
C THR A 120 -29.53 7.14 -2.48
N GLY A 121 -30.16 6.04 -2.93
CA GLY A 121 -31.59 5.74 -2.75
C GLY A 121 -32.51 6.67 -3.53
N LYS A 122 -32.02 7.33 -4.58
CA LYS A 122 -32.72 8.38 -5.33
C LYS A 122 -32.64 8.09 -6.82
N ALA A 123 -33.72 8.36 -7.54
CA ALA A 123 -33.75 8.28 -9.00
C ALA A 123 -32.82 9.33 -9.60
N VAL A 124 -32.03 8.93 -10.60
CA VAL A 124 -31.00 9.78 -11.20
C VAL A 124 -31.53 10.47 -12.45
N LEU A 125 -31.52 11.81 -12.44
CA LEU A 125 -31.72 12.63 -13.63
C LEU A 125 -30.36 13.09 -14.14
N ALA A 126 -29.91 12.53 -15.27
CA ALA A 126 -28.60 12.79 -15.84
C ALA A 126 -28.62 13.95 -16.83
N ILE A 127 -27.67 14.88 -16.67
CA ILE A 127 -27.43 16.00 -17.60
C ILE A 127 -26.00 15.84 -18.17
N PRO A 128 -25.81 15.92 -19.50
CA PRO A 128 -24.48 15.78 -20.10
C PRO A 128 -23.59 16.97 -19.70
N ALA A 129 -22.34 16.69 -19.34
CA ALA A 129 -21.34 17.71 -19.07
C ALA A 129 -19.90 17.24 -19.40
N PRO A 130 -18.96 18.17 -19.66
CA PRO A 130 -17.59 17.80 -20.01
C PRO A 130 -16.88 17.08 -18.86
N ALA A 131 -16.12 16.02 -19.19
CA ALA A 131 -15.28 15.31 -18.23
C ALA A 131 -14.35 16.27 -17.46
N ARG A 132 -13.75 17.24 -18.16
CA ARG A 132 -12.85 18.23 -17.56
C ARG A 132 -13.56 19.14 -16.55
N GLU A 133 -14.79 19.55 -16.85
CA GLU A 133 -15.58 20.40 -15.95
C GLU A 133 -16.04 19.62 -14.73
N ILE A 134 -16.49 18.37 -14.92
CA ILE A 134 -16.82 17.45 -13.83
C ILE A 134 -15.61 17.24 -12.92
N GLU A 135 -14.44 16.88 -13.46
CA GLU A 135 -13.21 16.67 -12.68
C GLU A 135 -12.80 17.91 -11.88
N ARG A 136 -12.83 19.08 -12.50
CA ARG A 136 -12.53 20.36 -11.84
C ARG A 136 -13.50 20.62 -10.69
N THR A 137 -14.79 20.37 -10.92
CA THR A 137 -15.85 20.67 -9.96
C THR A 137 -15.85 19.68 -8.79
N ILE A 138 -15.55 18.40 -9.03
CA ILE A 138 -15.32 17.40 -7.97
C ILE A 138 -14.19 17.87 -7.03
N CYS A 139 -13.09 18.36 -7.61
CA CYS A 139 -11.96 18.85 -6.81
C CYS A 139 -12.28 20.12 -6.01
N LYS A 140 -13.19 20.96 -6.51
CA LYS A 140 -13.57 22.23 -5.89
C LYS A 140 -14.64 22.09 -4.81
N TYR A 141 -15.69 21.28 -5.03
CA TYR A 141 -16.89 21.30 -4.19
C TYR A 141 -17.14 20.04 -3.37
N ILE A 142 -16.72 18.86 -3.84
CA ILE A 142 -16.92 17.61 -3.11
C ILE A 142 -15.75 17.43 -2.14
N PRO A 143 -15.96 17.32 -0.82
CA PRO A 143 -14.88 17.13 0.13
C PRO A 143 -14.31 15.70 0.04
N PHE A 144 -13.04 15.55 0.40
CA PHE A 144 -12.44 14.22 0.61
C PHE A 144 -12.92 13.65 1.94
N THR A 145 -13.33 12.39 1.96
CA THR A 145 -13.95 11.71 3.11
C THR A 145 -13.30 10.36 3.38
N SER A 146 -13.54 9.78 4.55
CA SER A 146 -13.04 8.42 4.88
C SER A 146 -13.50 7.36 3.88
N LYS A 147 -14.67 7.54 3.25
CA LYS A 147 -15.17 6.62 2.20
C LYS A 147 -14.27 6.58 0.96
N ASP A 148 -13.51 7.64 0.72
CA ASP A 148 -12.54 7.72 -0.37
C ASP A 148 -11.25 6.96 -0.05
N ILE A 149 -10.93 6.78 1.24
CA ILE A 149 -9.79 5.97 1.72
C ILE A 149 -10.14 4.49 1.67
N PHE A 150 -11.34 4.12 2.13
CA PHE A 150 -11.81 2.73 2.21
C PHE A 150 -12.65 2.34 0.98
N ASN A 151 -12.22 2.73 -0.22
CA ASN A 151 -12.82 2.27 -1.47
C ASN A 151 -12.36 0.82 -1.76
N PRO A 152 -13.22 -0.09 -2.26
CA PRO A 152 -12.81 -1.42 -2.70
C PRO A 152 -11.58 -1.47 -3.64
N GLN A 153 -11.30 -0.41 -4.40
CA GLN A 153 -10.09 -0.32 -5.24
C GLN A 153 -8.79 -0.12 -4.43
N THR A 154 -8.83 0.57 -3.28
CA THR A 154 -7.66 0.85 -2.44
C THR A 154 -7.37 -0.27 -1.43
N TYR A 155 -8.34 -1.14 -1.15
CA TYR A 155 -8.19 -2.27 -0.24
C TYR A 155 -7.03 -3.20 -0.64
N ASN A 156 -6.86 -3.46 -1.95
CA ASN A 156 -5.81 -4.36 -2.45
C ASN A 156 -4.38 -3.84 -2.20
N LEU A 157 -4.18 -2.52 -2.19
CA LEU A 157 -2.86 -1.95 -1.92
C LEU A 157 -2.58 -1.90 -0.43
N PHE A 158 -3.56 -1.47 0.37
CA PHE A 158 -3.41 -1.37 1.82
C PHE A 158 -3.17 -2.75 2.45
N THR A 159 -3.95 -3.76 2.07
CA THR A 159 -3.76 -5.14 2.55
C THR A 159 -2.40 -5.71 2.20
N LYS A 160 -1.91 -5.49 0.97
CA LYS A 160 -0.55 -5.89 0.57
C LYS A 160 0.51 -5.22 1.44
N ILE A 161 0.45 -3.90 1.60
CA ILE A 161 1.42 -3.16 2.42
C ILE A 161 1.38 -3.64 3.87
N ALA A 162 0.19 -3.78 4.46
CA ALA A 162 0.02 -4.26 5.83
C ALA A 162 0.57 -5.67 6.01
N SER A 163 0.33 -6.58 5.06
CA SER A 163 0.85 -7.95 5.11
C SER A 163 2.37 -8.00 5.02
N ILE A 164 2.99 -7.18 4.16
CA ILE A 164 4.45 -7.07 4.04
C ILE A 164 5.05 -6.51 5.34
N ALA A 165 4.46 -5.45 5.89
CA ALA A 165 4.92 -4.85 7.14
C ALA A 165 4.84 -5.85 8.31
N ALA A 166 3.74 -6.63 8.40
CA ALA A 166 3.60 -7.68 9.41
C ALA A 166 4.65 -8.78 9.24
N LEU A 167 4.97 -9.18 8.01
CA LEU A 167 5.98 -10.21 7.73
C LEU A 167 7.39 -9.72 8.06
N ILE A 168 7.71 -8.47 7.76
CA ILE A 168 8.98 -7.84 8.16
C ILE A 168 9.09 -7.79 9.68
N LEU A 169 8.04 -7.34 10.38
CA LEU A 169 8.03 -7.29 11.85
C LEU A 169 8.25 -8.68 12.46
N ALA A 170 7.58 -9.71 11.93
CA ALA A 170 7.77 -11.09 12.36
C ALA A 170 9.24 -11.54 12.18
N LEU A 171 9.85 -11.30 11.01
CA LEU A 171 11.26 -11.63 10.77
C LEU A 171 12.21 -10.90 11.72
N VAL A 172 11.99 -9.62 11.96
CA VAL A 172 12.78 -8.82 12.91
C VAL A 172 12.68 -9.40 14.32
N THR A 173 11.47 -9.74 14.78
CA THR A 173 11.28 -10.33 16.11
C THR A 173 11.95 -11.70 16.22
N VAL A 174 11.87 -12.55 15.19
CA VAL A 174 12.55 -13.85 15.18
C VAL A 174 14.07 -13.66 15.25
N GLY A 175 14.64 -12.73 14.47
CA GLY A 175 16.07 -12.43 14.51
C GLY A 175 16.53 -11.88 15.88
N PHE A 176 15.73 -11.00 16.48
CA PHE A 176 16.00 -10.46 17.81
C PHE A 176 15.97 -11.56 18.89
N VAL A 177 14.96 -12.43 18.86
CA VAL A 177 14.82 -13.57 19.77
C VAL A 177 15.99 -14.56 19.60
N ALA A 178 16.37 -14.88 18.36
CA ALA A 178 17.50 -15.75 18.08
C ALA A 178 18.82 -15.19 18.66
N ASN A 179 19.08 -13.89 18.43
CA ASN A 179 20.27 -13.21 18.97
C ASN A 179 20.24 -13.17 20.51
N TYR A 180 19.07 -12.92 21.11
CA TYR A 180 18.90 -12.96 22.56
C TYR A 180 19.26 -14.35 23.14
N PHE A 181 18.73 -15.43 22.55
CA PHE A 181 19.04 -16.80 22.99
C PHE A 181 20.53 -17.16 22.81
N GLU A 182 21.17 -16.74 21.72
CA GLU A 182 22.61 -16.96 21.54
C GLU A 182 23.43 -16.25 22.62
N ARG A 183 23.14 -14.98 22.89
CA ARG A 183 23.83 -14.22 23.96
C ARG A 183 23.60 -14.82 25.33
N GLU A 184 22.40 -15.30 25.62
CA GLU A 184 22.10 -15.93 26.91
C GLU A 184 22.82 -17.28 27.09
N LYS A 185 23.00 -18.03 25.99
CA LYS A 185 23.63 -19.35 26.00
C LYS A 185 25.15 -19.29 25.96
N TYR A 186 25.72 -18.42 25.13
CA TYR A 186 27.15 -18.39 24.81
C TYR A 186 27.87 -17.15 25.32
N GLY A 187 27.13 -16.11 25.70
CA GLY A 187 27.69 -14.85 26.17
C GLY A 187 28.28 -14.00 25.04
N VAL A 188 29.36 -13.28 25.34
CA VAL A 188 30.05 -12.37 24.43
C VAL A 188 31.46 -12.89 24.17
N ILE A 189 31.87 -12.90 22.90
CA ILE A 189 33.24 -13.23 22.48
C ILE A 189 33.95 -11.94 22.05
N SER A 190 35.13 -11.67 22.60
CA SER A 190 35.98 -10.55 22.23
C SER A 190 37.33 -11.08 21.75
N LYS A 191 37.64 -10.90 20.47
CA LYS A 191 38.96 -11.24 19.91
C LYS A 191 39.88 -10.02 20.00
N GLN A 192 40.97 -10.15 20.74
CA GLN A 192 42.01 -9.14 20.88
C GLN A 192 43.30 -9.63 20.19
N GLU A 193 44.29 -8.76 20.01
CA GLU A 193 45.53 -9.10 19.31
C GLU A 193 46.25 -10.29 19.94
N ASN A 194 46.25 -10.43 21.27
CA ASN A 194 46.98 -11.48 21.97
C ASN A 194 46.11 -12.50 22.70
N ALA A 195 44.77 -12.34 22.69
CA ALA A 195 43.88 -13.24 23.38
C ALA A 195 42.46 -13.29 22.79
N THR A 196 41.77 -14.42 22.96
CA THR A 196 40.32 -14.53 22.75
C THR A 196 39.62 -14.66 24.10
N ILE A 197 38.73 -13.71 24.38
CA ILE A 197 38.02 -13.61 25.66
C ILE A 197 36.57 -14.05 25.46
N TYR A 198 36.13 -15.01 26.25
CA TYR A 198 34.76 -15.49 26.33
C TYR A 198 34.18 -15.02 27.67
N ARG A 199 33.08 -14.27 27.66
CA ARG A 199 32.40 -13.81 28.87
C ARG A 199 30.95 -14.27 28.86
N ASN A 200 30.51 -14.94 29.92
CA ASN A 200 29.10 -15.27 30.12
C ASN A 200 28.72 -15.10 31.60
N GLN A 201 27.83 -14.15 31.86
CA GLN A 201 27.38 -13.76 33.19
C GLN A 201 28.58 -13.55 34.14
N ASP A 202 28.75 -14.43 35.12
CA ASP A 202 29.74 -14.32 36.19
C ASP A 202 31.09 -14.96 35.86
N LEU A 203 31.25 -15.55 34.67
CA LEU A 203 32.48 -16.21 34.24
C LEU A 203 33.11 -15.54 33.02
N ILE A 204 34.43 -15.45 33.04
CA ILE A 204 35.27 -14.96 31.95
C ILE A 204 36.40 -15.98 31.77
N VAL A 205 36.56 -16.45 30.53
CA VAL A 205 37.67 -17.31 30.13
C VAL A 205 38.46 -16.62 29.04
N SER A 206 39.77 -16.51 29.19
CA SER A 206 40.64 -15.92 28.17
C SER A 206 41.65 -16.96 27.69
N PHE A 207 41.80 -17.09 26.38
CA PHE A 207 42.84 -17.89 25.72
C PHE A 207 43.89 -16.94 25.17
N GLU A 208 45.11 -16.98 25.71
CA GLU A 208 46.25 -16.22 25.21
C GLU A 208 46.93 -16.95 24.05
N LYS A 209 47.58 -16.21 23.14
CA LYS A 209 48.31 -16.78 21.99
C LYS A 209 49.44 -17.74 22.39
N GLU A 210 49.96 -17.62 23.61
CA GLU A 210 51.00 -18.49 24.16
C GLU A 210 50.45 -19.84 24.66
N GLY A 211 49.15 -20.10 24.52
CA GLY A 211 48.49 -21.33 24.98
C GLY A 211 48.00 -21.29 26.43
N LYS A 212 48.28 -20.20 27.15
CA LYS A 212 47.79 -19.97 28.52
C LYS A 212 46.29 -19.68 28.53
N ILE A 213 45.62 -20.16 29.56
CA ILE A 213 44.18 -19.97 29.76
C ILE A 213 43.98 -19.32 31.12
N SER A 214 43.13 -18.31 31.22
CA SER A 214 42.70 -17.75 32.51
C SER A 214 41.20 -17.97 32.71
N LEU A 215 40.82 -18.35 33.93
CA LEU A 215 39.43 -18.36 34.40
C LEU A 215 39.27 -17.32 35.51
N LEU A 216 38.36 -16.39 35.27
CA LEU A 216 37.96 -15.35 36.21
C LEU A 216 36.46 -15.47 36.46
N GLY A 217 36.00 -15.46 37.71
CA GLY A 217 34.56 -15.41 37.99
C GLY A 217 34.07 -16.19 39.19
N HIS A 218 32.75 -16.33 39.29
CA HIS A 218 32.10 -17.06 40.38
C HIS A 218 31.38 -18.31 39.87
N GLY A 219 31.69 -19.47 40.45
CA GLY A 219 30.86 -20.64 40.27
C GLY A 219 29.54 -20.46 41.02
N ALA A 220 28.42 -20.90 40.44
CA ALA A 220 27.09 -20.72 41.03
C ALA A 220 26.96 -21.29 42.45
N TYR A 221 27.79 -22.27 42.80
CA TYR A 221 27.84 -22.91 44.11
C TYR A 221 29.24 -22.84 44.74
N ALA A 222 30.09 -21.95 44.25
CA ALA A 222 31.41 -21.71 44.85
C ALA A 222 31.27 -20.78 46.06
N GLU A 223 32.11 -20.98 47.08
CA GLU A 223 32.17 -20.07 48.24
C GLU A 223 33.07 -18.85 47.98
N GLY A 224 33.70 -18.76 46.80
CA GLY A 224 34.71 -17.75 46.50
C GLY A 224 34.90 -17.49 45.00
N TYR A 225 35.65 -16.42 44.70
CA TYR A 225 35.97 -15.99 43.35
C TYR A 225 37.16 -16.77 42.79
N TYR A 226 37.01 -17.31 41.59
CA TYR A 226 38.09 -17.93 40.84
C TYR A 226 38.91 -16.87 40.12
N ALA A 227 40.22 -16.89 40.33
CA ALA A 227 41.20 -16.18 39.51
C ALA A 227 42.40 -17.09 39.26
N VAL A 228 42.25 -17.99 38.28
CA VAL A 228 43.19 -19.10 38.06
C VAL A 228 43.77 -19.01 36.66
N LEU A 229 45.08 -19.27 36.54
CA LEU A 229 45.80 -19.35 35.29
C LEU A 229 46.27 -20.79 35.04
N PHE A 230 46.11 -21.25 33.82
CA PHE A 230 46.43 -22.60 33.36
C PHE A 230 47.43 -22.49 32.22
N ASN A 231 48.39 -23.41 32.17
CA ASN A 231 49.43 -23.42 31.13
C ASN A 231 48.95 -24.07 29.84
N ASP A 232 47.89 -24.87 29.91
CA ASP A 232 47.42 -25.72 28.84
C ASP A 232 45.94 -26.10 29.04
N LYS A 233 45.37 -26.73 28.01
CA LYS A 233 43.95 -27.11 27.99
C LYS A 233 43.62 -28.28 28.92
N GLU A 234 44.56 -29.20 29.13
CA GLU A 234 44.36 -30.37 29.98
C GLU A 234 44.28 -29.96 31.45
N SER A 235 45.17 -29.06 31.90
CA SER A 235 45.13 -28.51 33.26
C SER A 235 43.85 -27.72 33.53
N PHE A 236 43.36 -26.96 32.54
CA PHE A 236 42.06 -26.30 32.64
C PHE A 236 40.89 -27.31 32.69
N SER A 237 40.89 -28.33 31.84
CA SER A 237 39.86 -29.37 31.82
C SER A 237 39.82 -30.16 33.13
N SER A 238 40.98 -30.55 33.65
CA SER A 238 41.09 -31.27 34.93
C SER A 238 40.58 -30.44 36.11
N PHE A 239 40.85 -29.12 36.11
CA PHE A 239 40.30 -28.21 37.11
C PHE A 239 38.77 -28.19 37.08
N MET A 240 38.16 -28.10 35.89
CA MET A 240 36.71 -28.08 35.75
C MET A 240 36.06 -29.40 36.19
N GLU A 241 36.68 -30.54 35.91
CA GLU A 241 36.20 -31.84 36.37
C GLU A 241 36.27 -31.96 37.90
N LYS A 242 37.39 -31.54 38.51
CA LYS A 242 37.58 -31.55 39.96
C LYS A 242 36.63 -30.61 40.71
N LYS A 243 36.19 -29.52 40.07
CA LYS A 243 35.31 -28.49 40.65
C LYS A 243 33.89 -28.49 40.08
N LYS A 244 33.48 -29.58 39.44
CA LYS A 244 32.18 -29.69 38.74
C LYS A 244 30.99 -29.37 39.63
N ASP A 245 31.04 -29.73 40.91
CA ASP A 245 30.00 -29.45 41.92
C ASP A 245 29.88 -27.97 42.28
N LYS A 246 30.88 -27.14 41.95
CA LYS A 246 30.90 -25.70 42.24
C LYS A 246 30.30 -24.84 41.13
N PHE A 247 29.98 -25.43 39.98
CA PHE A 247 29.41 -24.74 38.83
C PHE A 247 27.98 -25.23 38.55
N SER A 248 27.11 -24.35 38.05
CA SER A 248 25.80 -24.79 37.57
C SER A 248 25.93 -25.61 36.28
N GLU A 249 24.90 -26.36 35.92
CA GLU A 249 24.87 -27.10 34.64
C GLU A 249 25.05 -26.15 33.45
N LYS A 250 24.47 -24.93 33.50
CA LYS A 250 24.62 -23.90 32.47
C LYS A 250 26.07 -23.42 32.37
N GLN A 251 26.72 -23.16 33.50
CA GLN A 251 28.13 -22.76 33.54
C GLN A 251 29.05 -23.86 33.01
N MET A 252 28.86 -25.13 33.41
CA MET A 252 29.65 -26.26 32.91
C MET A 252 29.46 -26.47 31.41
N LYS A 253 28.22 -26.38 30.89
CA LYS A 253 27.94 -26.45 29.45
C LYS A 253 28.65 -25.32 28.69
N TRP A 254 28.60 -24.11 29.23
CA TRP A 254 29.27 -22.96 28.63
C TRP A 254 30.80 -23.12 28.63
N LEU A 255 31.40 -23.51 29.76
CA LEU A 255 32.84 -23.74 29.87
C LEU A 255 33.34 -24.83 28.93
N ASN A 256 32.61 -25.94 28.82
CA ASN A 256 32.92 -27.00 27.84
C ASN A 256 32.77 -26.51 26.40
N TRP A 257 31.75 -25.70 26.10
CA TRP A 257 31.61 -25.09 24.78
C TRP A 257 32.79 -24.16 24.46
N VAL A 258 33.24 -23.35 25.42
CA VAL A 258 34.43 -22.49 25.28
C VAL A 258 35.69 -23.33 24.96
N LEU A 259 35.89 -24.47 25.63
CA LEU A 259 36.96 -25.40 25.29
C LEU A 259 36.88 -25.90 23.84
N LEU A 260 35.68 -26.17 23.33
CA LEU A 260 35.49 -26.68 21.97
C LEU A 260 35.77 -25.62 20.90
N GLN A 261 35.53 -24.34 21.18
CA GLN A 261 35.81 -23.25 20.23
C GLN A 261 37.30 -22.99 20.00
N ASN A 262 38.17 -23.51 20.86
CA ASN A 262 39.62 -23.35 20.77
C ASN A 262 40.27 -24.73 20.70
N PRO A 263 40.25 -25.41 19.52
CA PRO A 263 40.96 -26.66 19.33
C PRO A 263 42.48 -26.44 19.44
N SER A 264 43.20 -27.48 19.90
CA SER A 264 44.65 -27.48 20.10
C SER A 264 45.43 -27.28 18.79
#